data_AF-A0A931ENP5-F1
#
_entry.id   AF-A0A931ENP5-F1
#
_cell.length_a   1.000
_cell.length_b   1.000
_cell.length_c   1.000
_cell.angle_alpha   90.00
_cell.angle_beta   90.00
_cell.angle_gamma   90.00
#
_symmetry.space_group_name_H-M   'P 1'
#
loop_
_entity.id
_entity.type
_entity.pdbx_description
1 polymer ?
#
loop_
_entity_poly.entity_id
_entity_poly.type
_entity_poly.pdbx_seq_one_letter_code
_entity_poly.pdbx_strand_id
1 'polypeptide(L)'
;MTETVKVHCLNTDEYKDIPIGSSLVDLIDLIGVKSNYLIANAKVNNKTESLSYRVYRPKTVEFVNLSNSSAMRTYVRSLCFILAKAVDDILPHAKMYIEHAVSRGYYFQIESDVPVGIPELDAVRNRMKEIVDADIPFVQVEEETVKVVKLFKELGMEDKAALLETSDLLYSRYSKLEEYIDYFYGCLTPSTGYITMFDIKPHNGGFLLRVPNRHNPIELEPEVYQEKLLNIYREHLNFLKIIELDNVGDLNTAIKEDKVYEVIQVAEAYQSMQINDIASDIAKRFKDGVRVVFISGPSSSGKTTFRKRLEVQLRVNLLKPVGISLDDYFIDRDKTPLDEHGEKDYESLYALNLELFEDHMLKLMKGEKVELPFYNFVSGMSEYRGNFLKMDENSILIVEGIHGLNPELTSHIPTENKFLIYVSALTTISLDDHNWIPASDNRLIRRIVRDYTYRGYSAQQTISRWDSVRRGEDKWIFPFQENADVMFNSAMIYELAAIRQHIEPILMQVPRTVPEYSEAYRLLKFLSYFNHITDRELPPTSLLREFLGGSSFRY
;
A
#
# COMPACT_ATOMS: atom_id res chain seq x y z
N MET A 1 2.20 -42.82 -26.42
CA MET A 1 2.44 -41.40 -26.76
C MET A 1 2.20 -40.62 -25.49
N THR A 2 3.14 -39.81 -25.05
CA THR A 2 2.89 -38.90 -23.91
C THR A 2 1.86 -37.88 -24.37
N GLU A 3 0.73 -37.78 -23.68
CA GLU A 3 -0.28 -36.78 -24.01
C GLU A 3 0.34 -35.38 -23.88
N THR A 4 0.08 -34.53 -24.87
CA THR A 4 0.60 -33.17 -24.92
C THR A 4 -0.51 -32.14 -24.79
N VAL A 5 -0.13 -30.94 -24.38
CA VAL A 5 -1.02 -29.79 -24.29
C VAL A 5 -0.34 -28.56 -24.90
N LYS A 6 -1.13 -27.74 -25.60
CA LYS A 6 -0.63 -26.55 -26.29
C LYS A 6 -0.54 -25.35 -25.34
N VAL A 7 0.64 -24.72 -25.27
CA VAL A 7 0.88 -23.48 -24.53
C VAL A 7 1.29 -22.37 -25.50
N HIS A 8 0.75 -21.16 -25.31
CA HIS A 8 1.21 -19.93 -25.96
C HIS A 8 2.09 -19.15 -25.00
N CYS A 9 3.37 -18.94 -25.32
CA CYS A 9 4.28 -18.13 -24.52
C CYS A 9 4.34 -16.71 -25.08
N LEU A 10 3.92 -15.73 -24.29
CA LEU A 10 3.90 -14.32 -24.71
C LEU A 10 5.29 -13.70 -24.78
N ASN A 11 6.28 -14.25 -24.06
CA ASN A 11 7.65 -13.73 -24.08
C ASN A 11 8.36 -13.97 -25.42
N THR A 12 8.02 -15.05 -26.12
CA THR A 12 8.59 -15.42 -27.43
C THR A 12 7.57 -15.34 -28.57
N ASP A 13 6.29 -15.13 -28.26
CA ASP A 13 5.13 -15.25 -29.15
C ASP A 13 5.03 -16.62 -29.86
N GLU A 14 5.46 -17.68 -29.19
CA GLU A 14 5.46 -19.04 -29.73
C GLU A 14 4.37 -19.92 -29.12
N TYR A 15 3.83 -20.82 -29.94
CA TYR A 15 2.98 -21.92 -29.48
C TYR A 15 3.81 -23.21 -29.42
N LYS A 16 3.73 -23.93 -28.30
CA LYS A 16 4.45 -25.17 -28.09
C LYS A 16 3.58 -26.27 -27.49
N ASP A 17 3.69 -27.47 -28.03
CA ASP A 17 3.12 -28.68 -27.43
C ASP A 17 4.09 -29.22 -26.38
N ILE A 18 3.61 -29.32 -25.14
CA ILE A 18 4.38 -29.79 -23.99
C ILE A 18 3.74 -31.03 -23.40
N PRO A 19 4.49 -31.94 -22.74
CA PRO A 19 3.89 -33.02 -21.97
C PRO A 19 2.89 -32.51 -20.93
N ILE A 20 1.74 -33.17 -20.80
CA ILE A 20 0.77 -32.84 -19.76
C ILE A 20 1.43 -32.98 -18.38
N GLY A 21 1.25 -31.96 -17.54
CA GLY A 21 1.80 -31.91 -16.18
C GLY A 21 3.19 -31.28 -16.07
N SER A 22 3.82 -30.86 -17.18
CA SER A 22 5.05 -30.06 -17.14
C SER A 22 4.87 -28.79 -16.30
N SER A 23 5.89 -28.46 -15.51
CA SER A 23 5.91 -27.25 -14.68
C SER A 23 6.31 -26.03 -15.52
N LEU A 24 6.01 -24.82 -15.04
CA LEU A 24 6.46 -23.62 -15.74
C LEU A 24 7.99 -23.45 -15.69
N VAL A 25 8.67 -23.99 -14.67
CA VAL A 25 10.14 -24.07 -14.66
C VAL A 25 10.65 -24.83 -15.88
N ASP A 26 10.10 -26.03 -16.16
CA ASP A 26 10.50 -26.84 -17.31
C ASP A 26 10.29 -26.10 -18.64
N LEU A 27 9.27 -25.22 -18.68
CA LEU A 27 8.89 -24.47 -19.87
C LEU A 27 9.87 -23.34 -20.20
N ILE A 28 10.57 -22.77 -19.22
CA ILE A 28 11.53 -21.68 -19.45
C ILE A 28 12.62 -22.16 -20.40
N ASP A 29 13.27 -23.28 -20.08
CA ASP A 29 14.35 -23.85 -20.88
C ASP A 29 13.83 -24.48 -22.16
N LEU A 30 12.69 -25.17 -22.09
CA LEU A 30 12.10 -25.81 -23.26
C LEU A 30 11.75 -24.78 -24.34
N ILE A 31 11.18 -23.64 -23.98
CA ILE A 31 10.79 -22.57 -24.93
C ILE A 31 11.98 -21.63 -25.23
N GLY A 32 13.01 -21.62 -24.38
CA GLY A 32 14.19 -20.76 -24.56
C GLY A 32 13.92 -19.31 -24.17
N VAL A 33 13.11 -19.09 -23.12
CA VAL A 33 12.77 -17.75 -22.63
C VAL A 33 14.01 -17.09 -22.05
N LYS A 34 14.41 -15.94 -22.63
CA LYS A 34 15.55 -15.15 -22.17
C LYS A 34 15.08 -13.97 -21.33
N SER A 35 15.81 -13.67 -20.26
CA SER A 35 15.55 -12.54 -19.38
C SER A 35 16.86 -11.97 -18.84
N ASN A 36 16.93 -10.65 -18.69
CA ASN A 36 18.10 -9.96 -18.12
C ASN A 36 18.20 -10.13 -16.60
N TYR A 37 17.08 -10.46 -15.96
CA TYR A 37 16.99 -10.67 -14.51
C TYR A 37 16.30 -12.00 -14.21
N LEU A 38 16.44 -12.46 -12.95
CA LEU A 38 15.80 -13.68 -12.47
C LEU A 38 14.29 -13.67 -12.73
N ILE A 39 13.78 -14.74 -13.35
CA ILE A 39 12.35 -15.01 -13.49
C ILE A 39 11.87 -15.63 -12.18
N ALA A 40 10.95 -14.97 -11.48
CA ALA A 40 10.47 -15.43 -10.16
C ALA A 40 9.06 -16.02 -10.20
N ASN A 41 8.23 -15.62 -11.17
CA ASN A 41 6.88 -16.14 -11.35
C ASN A 41 6.42 -16.00 -12.82
N ALA A 42 5.19 -16.39 -13.09
CA ALA A 42 4.56 -16.23 -14.40
C ALA A 42 3.08 -15.86 -14.28
N LYS A 43 2.54 -15.22 -15.32
CA LYS A 43 1.10 -15.05 -15.51
C LYS A 43 0.57 -16.18 -16.39
N VAL A 44 -0.33 -17.00 -15.85
CA VAL A 44 -1.04 -18.07 -16.55
C VAL A 44 -2.48 -17.62 -16.80
N ASN A 45 -2.84 -17.36 -18.05
CA ASN A 45 -4.10 -16.71 -18.42
C ASN A 45 -4.36 -15.45 -17.57
N ASN A 46 -3.35 -14.57 -17.50
CA ASN A 46 -3.30 -13.36 -16.67
C ASN A 46 -3.32 -13.56 -15.15
N LYS A 47 -3.37 -14.78 -14.61
CA LYS A 47 -3.25 -15.02 -13.16
C LYS A 47 -1.81 -15.27 -12.75
N THR A 48 -1.33 -14.60 -11.71
CA THR A 48 0.02 -14.86 -11.19
C THR A 48 0.09 -16.23 -10.54
N GLU A 49 0.99 -17.07 -11.03
CA GLU A 49 1.23 -18.43 -10.55
C GLU A 49 2.71 -18.65 -10.24
N SER A 50 3.01 -19.58 -9.32
CA SER A 50 4.39 -20.02 -9.06
C SER A 50 4.97 -20.71 -10.29
N LEU A 51 6.29 -20.67 -10.47
CA LEU A 51 6.93 -21.45 -11.54
C LEU A 51 6.75 -22.96 -11.36
N SER A 52 6.46 -23.43 -10.13
CA SER A 52 6.10 -24.83 -9.85
C SER A 52 4.70 -25.22 -10.36
N TYR A 53 3.92 -24.27 -10.90
CA TYR A 53 2.59 -24.54 -11.47
C TYR A 53 2.68 -25.55 -12.62
N ARG A 54 1.80 -26.57 -12.60
CA ARG A 54 1.75 -27.62 -13.61
C ARG A 54 0.63 -27.39 -14.63
N VAL A 55 0.97 -27.53 -15.91
CA VAL A 55 0.04 -27.27 -17.02
C VAL A 55 -0.65 -28.55 -17.46
N TYR A 56 -1.98 -28.60 -17.27
CA TYR A 56 -2.82 -29.75 -17.67
C TYR A 56 -3.80 -29.46 -18.81
N ARG A 57 -3.97 -28.18 -19.18
CA ARG A 57 -4.91 -27.69 -20.19
C ARG A 57 -4.26 -26.56 -20.97
N PRO A 58 -4.77 -26.19 -22.16
CA PRO A 58 -4.18 -25.10 -22.92
C PRO A 58 -4.14 -23.80 -22.12
N LYS A 59 -3.00 -23.12 -22.16
CA LYS A 59 -2.73 -21.87 -21.43
C LYS A 59 -1.98 -20.87 -22.29
N THR A 60 -2.19 -19.60 -21.99
CA THR A 60 -1.29 -18.50 -22.35
C THR A 60 -0.43 -18.19 -21.14
N VAL A 61 0.89 -18.11 -21.32
CA VAL A 61 1.87 -17.92 -20.26
C VAL A 61 2.77 -16.73 -20.56
N GLU A 62 2.98 -15.86 -19.59
CA GLU A 62 3.97 -14.79 -19.61
C GLU A 62 4.89 -14.94 -18.39
N PHE A 63 6.17 -15.21 -18.61
CA PHE A 63 7.19 -15.25 -17.58
C PHE A 63 7.59 -13.84 -17.17
N VAL A 64 7.77 -13.64 -15.86
CA VAL A 64 7.95 -12.32 -15.26
C VAL A 64 9.19 -12.32 -14.37
N ASN A 65 10.07 -11.35 -14.60
CA ASN A 65 11.33 -11.19 -13.88
C ASN A 65 11.26 -10.11 -12.78
N LEU A 66 12.29 -10.04 -11.94
CA LEU A 66 12.34 -9.18 -10.76
C LEU A 66 12.16 -7.67 -11.01
N SER A 67 12.27 -7.17 -12.25
CA SER A 67 11.96 -5.77 -12.52
C SER A 67 10.46 -5.46 -12.47
N ASN A 68 9.61 -6.49 -12.47
CA ASN A 68 8.17 -6.37 -12.33
C ASN A 68 7.73 -6.54 -10.87
N SER A 69 6.73 -5.74 -10.46
CA SER A 69 6.18 -5.76 -9.10
C SER A 69 5.63 -7.13 -8.67
N SER A 70 5.04 -7.89 -9.59
CA SER A 70 4.52 -9.23 -9.32
C SER A 70 5.62 -10.20 -8.90
N ALA A 71 6.69 -10.28 -9.69
CA ALA A 71 7.84 -11.13 -9.41
C ALA A 71 8.56 -10.72 -8.13
N MET A 72 8.74 -9.41 -7.91
CA MET A 72 9.33 -8.91 -6.66
C MET A 72 8.51 -9.32 -5.44
N ARG A 73 7.17 -9.27 -5.49
CA ARG A 73 6.32 -9.77 -4.39
C ARG A 73 6.52 -11.27 -4.13
N THR A 74 6.69 -12.09 -5.17
CA THR A 74 7.00 -13.52 -5.01
C THR A 74 8.37 -13.73 -4.36
N TYR A 75 9.37 -12.97 -4.79
CA TYR A 75 10.72 -12.99 -4.21
C TYR A 75 10.70 -12.63 -2.72
N VAL A 76 10.12 -11.47 -2.38
CA VAL A 76 10.04 -10.98 -1.01
C VAL A 76 9.29 -11.95 -0.11
N ARG A 77 8.16 -12.49 -0.57
CA ARG A 77 7.39 -13.48 0.21
C ARG A 77 8.20 -14.73 0.53
N SER A 78 8.97 -15.23 -0.44
CA SER A 78 9.82 -16.41 -0.26
C SER A 78 10.99 -16.10 0.69
N LEU A 79 11.53 -14.89 0.61
CA LEU A 79 12.53 -14.40 1.56
C LEU A 79 11.97 -14.23 2.98
N CYS A 80 10.73 -13.75 3.13
CA CYS A 80 10.03 -13.69 4.42
C CYS A 80 9.85 -15.08 5.04
N PHE A 81 9.51 -16.08 4.23
CA PHE A 81 9.44 -17.48 4.68
C PHE A 81 10.81 -17.95 5.21
N ILE A 82 11.88 -17.72 4.44
CA ILE A 82 13.25 -18.09 4.85
C ILE A 82 13.65 -17.38 6.15
N LEU A 83 13.31 -16.10 6.29
CA LEU A 83 13.55 -15.35 7.51
C LEU A 83 12.79 -15.97 8.70
N ALA A 84 11.50 -16.26 8.56
CA ALA A 84 10.68 -16.87 9.61
C ALA A 84 11.25 -18.22 10.07
N LYS A 85 11.62 -19.09 9.12
CA LYS A 85 12.30 -20.36 9.43
C LYS A 85 13.65 -20.14 10.11
N ALA A 86 14.47 -19.20 9.64
CA ALA A 86 15.78 -18.93 10.22
C ALA A 86 15.67 -18.40 11.66
N VAL A 87 14.64 -17.59 11.96
CA VAL A 87 14.34 -17.15 13.32
C VAL A 87 13.92 -18.34 14.18
N ASP A 88 13.03 -19.22 13.71
CA ASP A 88 12.61 -20.42 14.44
C ASP A 88 13.78 -21.38 14.74
N ASP A 89 14.67 -21.60 13.75
CA ASP A 89 15.85 -22.45 13.89
C ASP A 89 16.85 -21.92 14.95
N ILE A 90 17.00 -20.60 15.07
CA ILE A 90 18.02 -19.95 15.94
C ILE A 90 17.45 -19.55 17.30
N LEU A 91 16.21 -19.10 17.33
CA LEU A 91 15.49 -18.61 18.51
C LEU A 91 14.16 -19.38 18.64
N PRO A 92 14.20 -20.66 19.09
CA PRO A 92 12.99 -21.44 19.27
C PRO A 92 11.99 -20.72 20.18
N HIS A 93 10.71 -20.81 19.84
CA HIS A 93 9.59 -20.13 20.52
C HIS A 93 9.53 -18.60 20.38
N ALA A 94 10.46 -17.97 19.64
CA ALA A 94 10.32 -16.57 19.31
C ALA A 94 9.13 -16.34 18.36
N LYS A 95 8.42 -15.22 18.55
CA LYS A 95 7.43 -14.73 17.59
C LYS A 95 8.08 -13.70 16.69
N MET A 96 7.81 -13.81 15.40
CA MET A 96 8.29 -12.86 14.41
C MET A 96 7.10 -12.13 13.79
N TYR A 97 7.23 -10.82 13.65
CA TYR A 97 6.22 -9.97 13.04
C TYR A 97 6.81 -9.24 11.85
N ILE A 98 6.20 -9.36 10.67
CA ILE A 98 6.55 -8.59 9.47
C ILE A 98 5.51 -7.48 9.32
N GLU A 99 5.91 -6.26 9.63
CA GLU A 99 4.96 -5.19 9.90
C GLU A 99 4.63 -4.35 8.67
N HIS A 100 5.63 -3.68 8.10
CA HIS A 100 5.40 -2.72 7.02
C HIS A 100 6.64 -2.49 6.16
N ALA A 101 6.41 -2.04 4.94
CA ALA A 101 7.47 -1.58 4.06
C ALA A 101 7.98 -0.20 4.51
N VAL A 102 9.26 -0.07 4.78
CA VAL A 102 9.91 1.19 5.18
C VAL A 102 11.38 1.17 4.78
N SER A 103 12.00 2.35 4.60
CA SER A 103 13.41 2.44 4.23
C SER A 103 13.76 1.62 2.97
N ARG A 104 12.78 1.45 2.07
CA ARG A 104 12.85 0.59 0.87
C ARG A 104 13.15 -0.90 1.16
N GLY A 105 12.91 -1.33 2.40
CA GLY A 105 12.90 -2.72 2.82
C GLY A 105 11.62 -3.02 3.60
N TYR A 106 11.69 -4.00 4.50
CA TYR A 106 10.58 -4.43 5.34
C TYR A 106 10.99 -4.43 6.79
N TYR A 107 10.26 -3.70 7.63
CA TYR A 107 10.48 -3.70 9.07
C TYR A 107 9.90 -4.97 9.66
N PHE A 108 10.67 -5.63 10.50
CA PHE A 108 10.24 -6.79 11.25
C PHE A 108 10.69 -6.72 12.70
N GLN A 109 9.95 -7.38 13.57
CA GLN A 109 10.25 -7.51 14.99
C GLN A 109 10.38 -8.98 15.36
N ILE A 110 11.20 -9.25 16.36
CA ILE A 110 11.31 -10.56 16.97
C ILE A 110 11.03 -10.37 18.46
N GLU A 111 9.96 -10.97 18.94
CA GLU A 111 9.64 -11.09 20.35
C GLU A 111 10.14 -12.45 20.82
N SER A 112 11.11 -12.44 21.75
CA SER A 112 11.75 -13.65 22.26
C SER A 112 12.03 -13.50 23.75
N ASP A 113 12.14 -14.62 24.45
CA ASP A 113 12.53 -14.67 25.87
C ASP A 113 13.96 -14.14 26.09
N VAL A 114 14.80 -14.19 25.05
CA VAL A 114 16.15 -13.62 25.07
C VAL A 114 16.20 -12.32 24.27
N PRO A 115 16.94 -11.29 24.73
CA PRO A 115 17.15 -10.08 23.96
C PRO A 115 17.81 -10.40 22.61
N VAL A 116 17.21 -9.95 21.52
CA VAL A 116 17.76 -10.12 20.18
C VAL A 116 18.70 -8.96 19.88
N GLY A 117 20.00 -9.17 20.11
CA GLY A 117 21.05 -8.23 19.79
C GLY A 117 21.65 -8.45 18.40
N ILE A 118 22.78 -7.77 18.15
CA ILE A 118 23.58 -7.98 16.93
C ILE A 118 24.02 -9.45 16.77
N PRO A 119 24.52 -10.15 17.82
CA PRO A 119 24.97 -11.54 17.68
C PRO A 119 23.85 -12.49 17.23
N GLU A 120 22.66 -12.36 17.82
CA GLU A 120 21.50 -13.19 17.50
C GLU A 120 21.01 -12.90 16.08
N LEU A 121 20.95 -11.62 15.70
CA LEU A 121 20.58 -11.22 14.34
C LEU A 121 21.61 -11.70 13.30
N ASP A 122 22.90 -11.68 13.64
CA ASP A 122 23.96 -12.20 12.78
C ASP A 122 23.85 -13.72 12.60
N ALA A 123 23.48 -14.45 13.66
CA ALA A 123 23.19 -15.88 13.59
C ALA A 123 21.99 -16.17 12.69
N VAL A 124 20.89 -15.42 12.81
CA VAL A 124 19.73 -15.50 11.90
C VAL A 124 20.15 -15.23 10.46
N ARG A 125 20.94 -14.18 10.21
CA ARG A 125 21.43 -13.84 8.85
C ARG A 125 22.25 -14.98 8.26
N ASN A 126 23.14 -15.59 9.03
CA ASN A 126 23.94 -16.71 8.58
C ASN A 126 23.07 -17.93 8.29
N ARG A 127 22.09 -18.20 9.15
CA ARG A 127 21.14 -19.30 8.95
C ARG A 127 20.30 -19.13 7.69
N MET A 128 19.85 -17.91 7.39
CA MET A 128 19.16 -17.61 6.13
C MET A 128 20.04 -17.94 4.91
N LYS A 129 21.35 -17.62 4.96
CA LYS A 129 22.28 -17.93 3.87
C LYS A 129 22.44 -19.43 3.68
N GLU A 130 22.59 -20.19 4.77
CA GLU A 130 22.65 -21.65 4.72
C GLU A 130 21.41 -22.26 4.08
N ILE A 131 20.21 -21.76 4.44
CA ILE A 131 18.94 -22.21 3.86
C ILE A 131 18.87 -21.91 2.35
N VAL A 132 19.36 -20.75 1.92
CA VAL A 132 19.43 -20.37 0.51
C VAL A 132 20.44 -21.23 -0.26
N ASP A 133 21.64 -21.41 0.27
CA ASP A 133 22.72 -22.20 -0.34
C ASP A 133 22.34 -23.68 -0.48
N ALA A 134 21.47 -24.19 0.40
CA ALA A 134 20.95 -25.54 0.35
C ALA A 134 19.88 -25.77 -0.74
N ASP A 135 19.38 -24.72 -1.40
CA ASP A 135 18.38 -24.77 -2.48
C ASP A 135 17.15 -25.66 -2.16
N ILE A 136 16.59 -25.46 -0.97
CA ILE A 136 15.51 -26.29 -0.44
C ILE A 136 14.20 -25.94 -1.16
N PRO A 137 13.42 -26.94 -1.65
CA PRO A 137 12.16 -26.69 -2.34
C PRO A 137 11.06 -26.23 -1.38
N PHE A 138 10.25 -25.25 -1.83
CA PHE A 138 9.01 -24.90 -1.14
C PHE A 138 7.90 -25.88 -1.56
N VAL A 139 7.41 -26.69 -0.61
CA VAL A 139 6.38 -27.69 -0.89
C VAL A 139 5.02 -27.17 -0.44
N GLN A 140 4.12 -26.93 -1.38
CA GLN A 140 2.75 -26.51 -1.07
C GLN A 140 1.88 -27.74 -0.75
N VAL A 141 1.18 -27.68 0.37
CA VAL A 141 0.18 -28.68 0.77
C VAL A 141 -1.20 -28.02 0.75
N GLU A 142 -2.17 -28.69 0.13
CA GLU A 142 -3.58 -28.29 0.11
C GLU A 142 -4.40 -29.33 0.86
N GLU A 143 -5.16 -28.90 1.85
CA GLU A 143 -5.94 -29.78 2.73
C GLU A 143 -7.21 -29.06 3.18
N GLU A 144 -8.18 -29.79 3.75
CA GLU A 144 -9.39 -29.20 4.32
C GLU A 144 -9.03 -28.11 5.34
N THR A 145 -9.65 -26.93 5.22
CA THR A 145 -9.33 -25.76 6.07
C THR A 145 -9.40 -26.10 7.55
N VAL A 146 -10.38 -26.91 7.97
CA VAL A 146 -10.56 -27.33 9.37
C VAL A 146 -9.34 -28.09 9.91
N LYS A 147 -8.69 -28.91 9.08
CA LYS A 147 -7.47 -29.65 9.45
C LYS A 147 -6.26 -28.71 9.49
N VAL A 148 -6.16 -27.77 8.55
CA VAL A 148 -5.10 -26.75 8.51
C VAL A 148 -5.18 -25.82 9.73
N VAL A 149 -6.38 -25.35 10.08
CA VAL A 149 -6.63 -24.55 11.29
C VAL A 149 -6.18 -25.32 12.53
N LYS A 150 -6.58 -26.60 12.65
CA LYS A 150 -6.17 -27.44 13.79
C LYS A 150 -4.64 -27.57 13.89
N LEU A 151 -3.98 -27.81 12.75
CA LEU A 151 -2.52 -27.90 12.68
C LEU A 151 -1.84 -26.62 13.15
N PHE A 152 -2.29 -25.44 12.70
CA PHE A 152 -1.71 -24.17 13.15
C PHE A 152 -1.94 -23.92 14.64
N LYS A 153 -3.12 -24.24 15.19
CA LYS A 153 -3.39 -24.17 16.64
C LYS A 153 -2.46 -25.10 17.45
N GLU A 154 -2.26 -26.33 16.98
CA GLU A 154 -1.34 -27.29 17.62
C GLU A 154 0.12 -26.81 17.62
N LEU A 155 0.50 -25.95 16.67
CA LEU A 155 1.82 -25.32 16.58
C LEU A 155 1.90 -23.92 17.23
N GLY A 156 0.81 -23.43 17.82
CA GLY A 156 0.76 -22.11 18.46
C GLY A 156 0.69 -20.92 17.49
N MET A 157 0.40 -21.16 16.21
CA MET A 157 0.23 -20.14 15.16
C MET A 157 -1.23 -19.66 15.09
N GLU A 158 -1.71 -19.07 16.19
CA GLU A 158 -3.11 -18.67 16.35
C GLU A 158 -3.56 -17.59 15.35
N ASP A 159 -2.66 -16.69 14.94
CA ASP A 159 -2.91 -15.64 13.94
C ASP A 159 -3.37 -16.23 12.60
N LYS A 160 -2.64 -17.23 12.09
CA LYS A 160 -2.95 -17.95 10.84
C LYS A 160 -4.19 -18.81 10.99
N ALA A 161 -4.36 -19.43 12.17
CA ALA A 161 -5.54 -20.22 12.46
C ALA A 161 -6.82 -19.36 12.43
N ALA A 162 -6.82 -18.20 13.09
CA ALA A 162 -7.94 -17.27 13.13
C ALA A 162 -8.27 -16.69 11.74
N LEU A 163 -7.25 -16.31 10.96
CA LEU A 163 -7.42 -15.87 9.58
C LEU A 163 -8.14 -16.93 8.72
N LEU A 164 -7.68 -18.18 8.78
CA LEU A 164 -8.24 -19.26 7.97
C LEU A 164 -9.62 -19.73 8.46
N GLU A 165 -9.83 -19.83 9.77
CA GLU A 165 -11.11 -20.19 10.39
C GLU A 165 -12.22 -19.18 10.03
N THR A 166 -11.83 -17.93 9.75
CA THR A 166 -12.76 -16.86 9.38
C THR A 166 -12.89 -16.61 7.87
N SER A 167 -12.13 -17.31 7.02
CA SER A 167 -12.05 -17.08 5.57
C SER A 167 -13.12 -17.77 4.70
N ASP A 168 -13.99 -18.59 5.30
CA ASP A 168 -15.03 -19.41 4.63
C ASP A 168 -14.50 -20.32 3.50
N LEU A 169 -13.20 -20.61 3.48
CA LEU A 169 -12.57 -21.51 2.52
C LEU A 169 -12.83 -22.98 2.89
N LEU A 170 -13.19 -23.81 1.91
CA LEU A 170 -13.28 -25.28 2.10
C LEU A 170 -11.90 -25.94 2.23
N TYR A 171 -10.95 -25.49 1.40
CA TYR A 171 -9.57 -25.98 1.39
C TYR A 171 -8.64 -24.79 1.54
N SER A 172 -7.60 -24.99 2.34
CA SER A 172 -6.55 -24.01 2.57
C SER A 172 -5.20 -24.60 2.21
N ARG A 173 -4.27 -23.72 1.83
CA ARG A 173 -2.91 -24.10 1.47
C ARG A 173 -1.93 -23.54 2.48
N TYR A 174 -0.96 -24.34 2.86
CA TYR A 174 0.23 -23.89 3.58
C TYR A 174 1.46 -24.40 2.84
N SER A 175 2.62 -23.80 3.08
CA SER A 175 3.87 -24.23 2.46
C SER A 175 4.81 -24.79 3.52
N LYS A 176 5.60 -25.78 3.11
CA LYS A 176 6.62 -26.42 3.92
C LYS A 176 8.00 -26.07 3.39
N LEU A 177 8.93 -25.87 4.30
CA LEU A 177 10.36 -25.80 4.04
C LEU A 177 11.03 -26.77 5.01
N GLU A 178 11.25 -28.00 4.53
CA GLU A 178 11.50 -29.17 5.38
C GLU A 178 10.33 -29.41 6.35
N GLU A 179 10.60 -29.45 7.66
CA GLU A 179 9.58 -29.64 8.70
C GLU A 179 8.91 -28.32 9.13
N TYR A 180 9.51 -27.17 8.83
CA TYR A 180 8.92 -25.87 9.15
C TYR A 180 7.76 -25.58 8.19
N ILE A 181 6.64 -25.11 8.74
CA ILE A 181 5.44 -24.80 7.97
C ILE A 181 5.03 -23.35 8.17
N ASP A 182 4.46 -22.75 7.13
CA ASP A 182 3.94 -21.38 7.20
C ASP A 182 2.81 -21.15 6.20
N TYR A 183 2.03 -20.11 6.43
CA TYR A 183 1.01 -19.62 5.55
C TYR A 183 1.48 -18.39 4.78
N PHE A 184 1.36 -18.42 3.46
CA PHE A 184 1.42 -17.22 2.66
C PHE A 184 0.34 -17.24 1.57
N TYR A 185 -0.41 -16.15 1.45
CA TYR A 185 -1.58 -16.08 0.57
C TYR A 185 -1.24 -16.10 -0.94
N GLY A 186 0.00 -15.77 -1.31
CA GLY A 186 0.48 -15.69 -2.69
C GLY A 186 1.53 -16.75 -3.03
N CYS A 187 1.94 -16.79 -4.29
CA CYS A 187 2.95 -17.76 -4.73
C CYS A 187 4.35 -17.44 -4.16
N LEU A 188 5.11 -18.52 -3.95
CA LEU A 188 6.54 -18.53 -3.61
C LEU A 188 7.36 -18.92 -4.84
N THR A 189 8.67 -18.66 -4.78
CA THR A 189 9.64 -19.22 -5.71
C THR A 189 9.66 -20.75 -5.60
N PRO A 190 10.16 -21.49 -6.61
CA PRO A 190 10.21 -22.96 -6.54
C PRO A 190 11.04 -23.50 -5.37
N SER A 191 12.15 -22.81 -5.05
CA SER A 191 13.09 -23.18 -3.99
C SER A 191 13.74 -21.94 -3.39
N THR A 192 14.46 -22.14 -2.29
CA THR A 192 15.19 -21.07 -1.59
C THR A 192 16.38 -20.55 -2.39
N GLY A 193 16.95 -21.34 -3.31
CA GLY A 193 18.08 -20.92 -4.17
C GLY A 193 17.72 -19.83 -5.19
N TYR A 194 16.44 -19.52 -5.38
CA TYR A 194 16.00 -18.35 -6.16
C TYR A 194 16.27 -17.03 -5.44
N ILE A 195 16.51 -17.04 -4.13
CA ILE A 195 16.88 -15.85 -3.38
C ILE A 195 18.37 -15.57 -3.61
N THR A 196 18.67 -14.54 -4.40
CA THR A 196 20.03 -14.22 -4.84
C THR A 196 20.70 -13.16 -3.98
N MET A 197 19.92 -12.30 -3.33
CA MET A 197 20.42 -11.17 -2.54
C MET A 197 19.42 -10.73 -1.48
N PHE A 198 19.90 -10.59 -0.24
CA PHE A 198 19.16 -10.02 0.89
C PHE A 198 20.16 -9.57 1.96
N ASP A 199 19.67 -8.83 2.94
CA ASP A 199 20.39 -8.53 4.17
C ASP A 199 19.39 -8.23 5.29
N ILE A 200 19.81 -8.41 6.54
CA ILE A 200 19.04 -8.00 7.73
C ILE A 200 19.93 -7.17 8.64
N LYS A 201 19.39 -6.11 9.22
CA LYS A 201 20.15 -5.24 10.13
C LYS A 201 19.28 -4.63 11.23
N PRO A 202 19.88 -4.21 12.35
CA PRO A 202 19.18 -3.40 13.34
C PRO A 202 18.68 -2.12 12.70
N HIS A 203 17.43 -1.76 12.96
CA HIS A 203 16.84 -0.54 12.43
C HIS A 203 15.77 -0.05 13.39
N ASN A 204 16.01 1.12 13.99
CA ASN A 204 15.07 1.81 14.87
C ASN A 204 14.33 0.85 15.82
N GLY A 205 15.02 0.24 16.80
CA GLY A 205 14.41 -0.61 17.83
C GLY A 205 13.81 -1.95 17.36
N GLY A 206 13.85 -2.26 16.07
CA GLY A 206 13.59 -3.58 15.50
C GLY A 206 14.62 -3.89 14.42
N PHE A 207 14.19 -4.50 13.33
CA PHE A 207 15.07 -4.95 12.27
C PHE A 207 14.54 -4.57 10.89
N LEU A 208 15.44 -4.41 9.93
CA LEU A 208 15.12 -4.14 8.53
C LEU A 208 15.58 -5.30 7.66
N LEU A 209 14.63 -5.93 6.97
CA LEU A 209 14.89 -6.85 5.87
C LEU A 209 15.10 -6.05 4.58
N ARG A 210 16.30 -6.16 4.01
CA ARG A 210 16.70 -5.48 2.77
C ARG A 210 16.51 -6.42 1.59
N VAL A 211 15.98 -5.86 0.50
CA VAL A 211 15.60 -6.59 -0.71
C VAL A 211 16.25 -5.97 -1.95
N PRO A 212 16.29 -6.69 -3.08
CA PRO A 212 16.84 -6.15 -4.32
C PRO A 212 16.07 -4.92 -4.81
N ASN A 213 16.78 -3.98 -5.41
CA ASN A 213 16.20 -2.80 -6.03
C ASN A 213 15.38 -3.21 -7.26
N ARG A 214 14.12 -2.79 -7.35
CA ARG A 214 13.25 -3.23 -8.46
C ARG A 214 13.70 -2.71 -9.83
N HIS A 215 14.32 -1.54 -9.89
CA HIS A 215 14.83 -0.97 -11.15
C HIS A 215 16.15 -1.61 -11.58
N ASN A 216 16.98 -2.03 -10.61
CA ASN A 216 18.23 -2.74 -10.81
C ASN A 216 18.35 -3.96 -9.86
N PRO A 217 17.67 -5.10 -10.14
CA PRO A 217 17.55 -6.25 -9.21
C PRO A 217 18.82 -7.06 -8.96
N ILE A 218 19.99 -6.48 -9.22
CA ILE A 218 21.32 -7.02 -8.92
C ILE A 218 22.02 -6.22 -7.80
N GLU A 219 21.34 -5.23 -7.22
CA GLU A 219 21.79 -4.42 -6.10
C GLU A 219 20.68 -4.36 -5.04
N LEU A 220 21.05 -4.22 -3.76
CA LEU A 220 20.08 -3.97 -2.69
C LEU A 220 19.56 -2.53 -2.76
N GLU A 221 18.31 -2.32 -2.32
CA GLU A 221 17.82 -0.96 -2.10
C GLU A 221 18.72 -0.18 -1.11
N PRO A 222 18.95 1.13 -1.35
CA PRO A 222 19.67 1.97 -0.43
C PRO A 222 18.82 2.20 0.82
N GLU A 223 19.50 2.31 1.96
CA GLU A 223 18.84 2.69 3.19
C GLU A 223 18.41 4.16 3.15
N VAL A 224 17.17 4.42 3.56
CA VAL A 224 16.63 5.77 3.72
C VAL A 224 16.16 5.93 5.15
N TYR A 225 16.63 6.97 5.83
CA TYR A 225 16.20 7.25 7.20
C TYR A 225 14.83 7.93 7.21
N GLN A 226 13.85 7.34 7.91
CA GLN A 226 12.43 7.76 7.90
C GLN A 226 11.83 7.67 9.31
N GLU A 227 12.40 8.43 10.25
CA GLU A 227 12.07 8.32 11.67
C GLU A 227 10.61 8.67 11.99
N LYS A 228 10.07 9.74 11.37
CA LYS A 228 8.68 10.15 11.63
C LYS A 228 7.70 9.09 11.15
N LEU A 229 7.96 8.53 9.97
CA LEU A 229 7.14 7.45 9.42
C LEU A 229 7.16 6.20 10.32
N LEU A 230 8.33 5.79 10.80
CA LEU A 230 8.47 4.67 11.76
C LEU A 230 7.71 4.91 13.06
N ASN A 231 7.75 6.14 13.59
CA ASN A 231 7.03 6.47 14.81
C ASN A 231 5.51 6.34 14.63
N ILE A 232 4.96 6.77 13.49
CA ILE A 232 3.53 6.55 13.18
C ILE A 232 3.19 5.06 13.16
N TYR A 233 4.05 4.23 12.58
CA TYR A 233 3.83 2.79 12.56
C TYR A 233 3.83 2.19 13.97
N ARG A 234 4.78 2.57 14.82
CA ARG A 234 4.84 2.09 16.21
C ARG A 234 3.64 2.52 17.03
N GLU A 235 3.23 3.79 16.92
CA GLU A 235 2.03 4.30 17.60
C GLU A 235 0.79 3.52 17.18
N HIS A 236 0.67 3.21 15.89
CA HIS A 236 -0.41 2.39 15.36
C HIS A 236 -0.37 0.96 15.89
N LEU A 237 0.78 0.27 15.88
CA LEU A 237 0.92 -1.09 16.40
C LEU A 237 0.61 -1.16 17.91
N ASN A 238 1.05 -0.17 18.68
CA ASN A 238 0.71 -0.08 20.10
C ASN A 238 -0.80 0.09 20.30
N PHE A 239 -1.46 0.89 19.44
CA PHE A 239 -2.91 1.05 19.47
C PHE A 239 -3.63 -0.26 19.15
N LEU A 240 -3.22 -1.01 18.12
CA LEU A 240 -3.78 -2.32 17.77
C LEU A 240 -3.70 -3.32 18.92
N LYS A 241 -2.52 -3.41 19.57
CA LYS A 241 -2.31 -4.28 20.74
C LYS A 241 -3.25 -3.93 21.91
N ILE A 242 -3.53 -2.64 22.14
CA ILE A 242 -4.40 -2.19 23.24
C ILE A 242 -5.87 -2.54 22.98
N ILE A 243 -6.30 -2.51 21.72
CA ILE A 243 -7.70 -2.79 21.33
C ILE A 243 -7.92 -4.26 20.95
N GLU A 244 -6.90 -5.11 21.06
CA GLU A 244 -6.90 -6.54 20.74
C GLU A 244 -7.35 -6.81 19.28
N LEU A 245 -6.82 -6.04 18.32
CA LEU A 245 -7.08 -6.18 16.88
C LEU A 245 -5.78 -6.05 16.08
N ASP A 246 -4.95 -7.08 16.09
CA ASP A 246 -3.66 -7.05 15.42
C ASP A 246 -3.79 -7.41 13.93
N ASN A 247 -4.66 -8.37 13.61
CA ASN A 247 -4.78 -8.93 12.26
C ASN A 247 -6.24 -9.09 11.78
N VAL A 248 -6.39 -9.56 10.53
CA VAL A 248 -7.69 -9.78 9.89
C VAL A 248 -8.50 -10.88 10.57
N GLY A 249 -7.86 -11.90 11.15
CA GLY A 249 -8.52 -12.92 11.95
C GLY A 249 -9.27 -12.32 13.14
N ASP A 250 -8.65 -11.38 13.85
CA ASP A 250 -9.24 -10.68 14.99
C ASP A 250 -10.44 -9.82 14.56
N LEU A 251 -10.26 -9.02 13.50
CA LEU A 251 -11.34 -8.19 12.94
C LEU A 251 -12.53 -9.06 12.51
N ASN A 252 -12.25 -10.16 11.80
CA ASN A 252 -13.30 -11.06 11.33
C ASN A 252 -14.03 -11.76 12.48
N THR A 253 -13.32 -12.09 13.55
CA THR A 253 -13.91 -12.64 14.77
C THR A 253 -14.85 -11.61 15.40
N ALA A 254 -14.41 -10.36 15.54
CA ALA A 254 -15.25 -9.27 16.02
C ALA A 254 -16.49 -9.05 15.15
N ILE A 255 -16.39 -9.22 13.82
CA ILE A 255 -17.54 -9.18 12.91
C ILE A 255 -18.50 -10.36 13.16
N LYS A 256 -17.98 -11.59 13.25
CA LYS A 256 -18.81 -12.80 13.49
C LYS A 256 -19.51 -12.77 14.85
N GLU A 257 -18.92 -12.10 15.83
CA GLU A 257 -19.47 -11.93 17.18
C GLU A 257 -20.36 -10.69 17.35
N ASP A 258 -20.69 -9.96 16.27
CA ASP A 258 -21.51 -8.74 16.30
C ASP A 258 -20.91 -7.60 17.15
N LYS A 259 -19.58 -7.55 17.27
CA LYS A 259 -18.80 -6.54 18.03
C LYS A 259 -18.12 -5.49 17.15
N VAL A 260 -18.33 -5.54 15.84
CA VAL A 260 -17.65 -4.63 14.90
C VAL A 260 -17.98 -3.15 15.13
N TYR A 261 -19.15 -2.85 15.69
CA TYR A 261 -19.50 -1.47 16.03
C TYR A 261 -18.53 -0.84 17.05
N GLU A 262 -17.98 -1.63 17.99
CA GLU A 262 -16.99 -1.16 18.96
C GLU A 262 -15.68 -0.81 18.28
N VAL A 263 -15.24 -1.68 17.36
CA VAL A 263 -14.07 -1.45 16.50
C VAL A 263 -14.20 -0.15 15.72
N ILE A 264 -15.36 0.07 15.10
CA ILE A 264 -15.64 1.28 14.33
C ILE A 264 -15.60 2.53 15.23
N GLN A 265 -16.26 2.48 16.39
CA GLN A 265 -16.31 3.61 17.33
C GLN A 265 -14.92 3.99 17.83
N VAL A 266 -14.11 3.00 18.24
CA VAL A 266 -12.77 3.23 18.77
C VAL A 266 -11.84 3.76 17.68
N ALA A 267 -11.87 3.20 16.48
CA ALA A 267 -11.05 3.70 15.36
C ALA A 267 -11.44 5.12 14.93
N GLU A 268 -12.73 5.47 14.89
CA GLU A 268 -13.22 6.81 14.55
C GLU A 268 -12.91 7.84 15.64
N ALA A 269 -12.99 7.44 16.90
CA ALA A 269 -12.59 8.27 18.04
C ALA A 269 -11.08 8.55 18.02
N TYR A 270 -10.26 7.53 17.79
CA TYR A 270 -8.80 7.66 17.68
C TYR A 270 -8.40 8.64 16.57
N GLN A 271 -8.98 8.48 15.38
CA GLN A 271 -8.72 9.40 14.28
C GLN A 271 -9.18 10.84 14.56
N SER A 272 -10.34 11.00 15.21
CA SER A 272 -10.84 12.32 15.61
C SER A 272 -9.93 13.01 16.63
N MET A 273 -9.38 12.24 17.58
CA MET A 273 -8.40 12.72 18.55
C MET A 273 -7.14 13.25 17.84
N GLN A 274 -6.57 12.48 16.91
CA GLN A 274 -5.39 12.90 16.16
C GLN A 274 -5.62 14.19 15.36
N ILE A 275 -6.77 14.34 14.70
CA ILE A 275 -7.10 15.57 13.95
C ILE A 275 -7.25 16.77 14.90
N ASN A 276 -7.83 16.56 16.09
CA ASN A 276 -7.93 17.60 17.11
C ASN A 276 -6.56 18.02 17.66
N ASP A 277 -5.66 17.08 17.90
CA ASP A 277 -4.30 17.35 18.37
C ASP A 277 -3.51 18.16 17.35
N ILE A 278 -3.62 17.80 16.06
CA ILE A 278 -3.03 18.56 14.95
C ILE A 278 -3.62 19.98 14.88
N ALA A 279 -4.94 20.13 14.98
CA ALA A 279 -5.59 21.45 14.97
C ALA A 279 -5.14 22.32 16.14
N SER A 280 -4.96 21.72 17.32
CA SER A 280 -4.51 22.39 18.53
C SER A 280 -3.05 22.86 18.42
N ASP A 281 -2.16 22.05 17.85
CA ASP A 281 -0.77 22.45 17.58
C ASP A 281 -0.71 23.59 16.55
N ILE A 282 -1.48 23.50 15.46
CA ILE A 282 -1.60 24.58 14.48
C ILE A 282 -2.08 25.87 15.15
N ALA A 283 -3.12 25.81 15.99
CA ALA A 283 -3.65 26.98 16.68
C ALA A 283 -2.66 27.59 17.68
N LYS A 284 -1.82 26.75 18.30
CA LYS A 284 -0.71 27.21 19.14
C LYS A 284 0.34 27.95 18.30
N ARG A 285 0.87 27.31 17.24
CA ARG A 285 1.91 27.89 16.37
C ARG A 285 1.42 29.07 15.53
N PHE A 286 0.11 29.19 15.31
CA PHE A 286 -0.49 30.38 14.71
C PHE A 286 -0.15 31.65 15.51
N LYS A 287 -0.07 31.56 16.84
CA LYS A 287 0.35 32.69 17.70
C LYS A 287 1.82 33.06 17.50
N ASP A 288 2.63 32.11 17.04
CA ASP A 288 4.07 32.24 16.84
C ASP A 288 4.45 32.61 15.39
N GLY A 289 3.48 32.69 14.48
CA GLY A 289 3.69 33.17 13.10
C GLY A 289 3.12 32.29 11.99
N VAL A 290 2.70 31.05 12.29
CA VAL A 290 2.11 30.16 11.27
C VAL A 290 0.89 30.82 10.64
N ARG A 291 0.85 30.87 9.30
CA ARG A 291 -0.28 31.42 8.52
C ARG A 291 -0.77 30.47 7.44
N VAL A 292 0.05 29.50 7.03
CA VAL A 292 -0.27 28.56 5.97
C VAL A 292 -0.01 27.13 6.43
N VAL A 293 -0.99 26.25 6.24
CA VAL A 293 -0.89 24.81 6.45
C VAL A 293 -0.89 24.13 5.09
N PHE A 294 0.14 23.34 4.80
CA PHE A 294 0.19 22.50 3.61
C PHE A 294 -0.16 21.07 3.97
N ILE A 295 -1.13 20.49 3.27
CA ILE A 295 -1.55 19.10 3.41
C ILE A 295 -1.12 18.37 2.14
N SER A 296 -0.10 17.53 2.25
CA SER A 296 0.36 16.67 1.16
C SER A 296 0.14 15.20 1.46
N GLY A 297 0.34 14.38 0.44
CA GLY A 297 0.11 12.95 0.50
C GLY A 297 -0.08 12.38 -0.89
N PRO A 298 0.24 11.10 -1.10
CA PRO A 298 0.14 10.46 -2.40
C PRO A 298 -1.33 10.32 -2.87
N SER A 299 -1.55 9.80 -4.08
CA SER A 299 -2.93 9.62 -4.57
C SER A 299 -3.74 8.73 -3.62
N SER A 300 -5.02 9.11 -3.45
CA SER A 300 -6.02 8.37 -2.65
C SER A 300 -5.67 8.24 -1.16
N SER A 301 -4.91 9.20 -0.63
CA SER A 301 -4.60 9.27 0.80
C SER A 301 -5.68 9.88 1.69
N GLY A 302 -6.79 10.38 1.15
CA GLY A 302 -7.87 10.99 1.97
C GLY A 302 -7.59 12.44 2.40
N LYS A 303 -6.68 13.16 1.70
CA LYS A 303 -6.36 14.58 1.96
C LYS A 303 -7.60 15.46 2.01
N THR A 304 -8.51 15.30 1.06
CA THR A 304 -9.67 16.18 0.91
C THR A 304 -10.61 16.06 2.11
N THR A 305 -10.91 14.85 2.56
CA THR A 305 -11.75 14.66 3.76
C THR A 305 -11.00 15.03 5.03
N PHE A 306 -9.71 14.70 5.14
CA PHE A 306 -8.86 15.14 6.25
C PHE A 306 -8.87 16.68 6.38
N ARG A 307 -8.64 17.40 5.28
CA ARG A 307 -8.73 18.87 5.22
C ARG A 307 -10.07 19.34 5.77
N LYS A 308 -11.19 18.83 5.24
CA LYS A 308 -12.54 19.28 5.67
C LYS A 308 -12.77 19.03 7.16
N ARG A 309 -12.29 17.91 7.72
CA ARG A 309 -12.35 17.63 9.17
C ARG A 309 -11.44 18.55 9.98
N LEU A 310 -10.22 18.78 9.51
CA LEU A 310 -9.27 19.70 10.13
C LEU A 310 -9.84 21.12 10.17
N GLU A 311 -10.46 21.59 9.09
CA GLU A 311 -11.11 22.91 9.05
C GLU A 311 -12.20 23.05 10.13
N VAL A 312 -12.97 22.00 10.41
CA VAL A 312 -13.96 22.02 11.50
C VAL A 312 -13.25 22.19 12.84
N GLN A 313 -12.18 21.43 13.11
CA GLN A 313 -11.43 21.54 14.36
C GLN A 313 -10.68 22.88 14.52
N LEU A 314 -10.20 23.47 13.42
CA LEU A 314 -9.60 24.80 13.43
C LEU A 314 -10.62 25.88 13.80
N ARG A 315 -11.87 25.76 13.33
CA ARG A 315 -12.97 26.67 13.75
C ARG A 315 -13.29 26.55 15.24
N VAL A 316 -13.25 25.33 15.79
CA VAL A 316 -13.37 25.11 17.24
C VAL A 316 -12.23 25.79 18.01
N ASN A 317 -11.01 25.78 17.43
CA ASN A 317 -9.84 26.50 17.92
C ASN A 317 -9.86 28.01 17.60
N LEU A 318 -11.01 28.58 17.24
CA LEU A 318 -11.22 30.01 16.95
C LEU A 318 -10.41 30.56 15.76
N LEU A 319 -9.91 29.69 14.89
CA LEU A 319 -9.30 30.07 13.62
C LEU A 319 -10.30 29.98 12.48
N LYS A 320 -10.14 30.84 11.48
CA LYS A 320 -10.97 30.82 10.27
C LYS A 320 -10.17 30.16 9.14
N PRO A 321 -10.34 28.84 8.90
CA PRO A 321 -9.65 28.21 7.80
C PRO A 321 -10.20 28.71 6.47
N VAL A 322 -9.27 28.99 5.56
CA VAL A 322 -9.50 29.40 4.19
C VAL A 322 -8.75 28.40 3.34
N GLY A 323 -9.41 27.58 2.53
CA GLY A 323 -8.71 26.46 1.89
C GLY A 323 -8.69 26.50 0.37
N ILE A 324 -7.59 26.01 -0.19
CA ILE A 324 -7.24 26.01 -1.61
C ILE A 324 -6.79 24.61 -2.02
N SER A 325 -7.33 24.11 -3.13
CA SER A 325 -6.84 22.88 -3.75
C SER A 325 -5.74 23.18 -4.76
N LEU A 326 -4.61 22.48 -4.69
CA LEU A 326 -3.60 22.55 -5.75
C LEU A 326 -4.13 21.96 -7.06
N ASP A 327 -5.11 21.06 -7.00
CA ASP A 327 -5.76 20.50 -8.20
C ASP A 327 -6.42 21.61 -9.05
N ASP A 328 -6.83 22.73 -8.45
CA ASP A 328 -7.38 23.87 -9.21
C ASP A 328 -6.32 24.65 -10.01
N TYR A 329 -5.04 24.42 -9.72
CA TYR A 329 -3.90 25.09 -10.37
C TYR A 329 -3.25 24.22 -11.44
N PHE A 330 -3.83 23.09 -11.85
CA PHE A 330 -3.32 22.35 -13.01
C PHE A 330 -3.29 23.25 -14.26
N ILE A 331 -2.21 23.14 -15.04
CA ILE A 331 -2.14 23.72 -16.38
C ILE A 331 -3.02 22.95 -17.34
N ASP A 332 -3.35 23.58 -18.48
CA ASP A 332 -4.17 22.93 -19.52
C ASP A 332 -3.56 21.59 -19.96
N ARG A 333 -4.42 20.63 -20.26
CA ARG A 333 -4.05 19.24 -20.53
C ARG A 333 -3.07 19.09 -21.69
N ASP A 334 -3.08 19.99 -22.66
CA ASP A 334 -2.14 20.00 -23.80
C ASP A 334 -0.74 20.50 -23.42
N LYS A 335 -0.60 21.21 -22.30
CA LYS A 335 0.66 21.75 -21.78
C LYS A 335 1.30 20.86 -20.70
N THR A 336 0.57 19.85 -20.21
CA THR A 336 1.10 18.91 -19.19
C THR A 336 2.42 18.30 -19.66
N PRO A 337 3.48 18.30 -18.80
CA PRO A 337 4.76 17.69 -19.14
C PRO A 337 4.62 16.22 -19.54
N LEU A 338 5.55 15.74 -20.37
CA LEU A 338 5.62 14.33 -20.72
C LEU A 338 6.66 13.62 -19.85
N ASP A 339 6.39 12.36 -19.51
CA ASP A 339 7.30 11.46 -18.83
C ASP A 339 8.33 10.85 -19.80
N GLU A 340 9.20 9.99 -19.27
CA GLU A 340 10.25 9.29 -20.03
C GLU A 340 9.71 8.37 -21.14
N HIS A 341 8.42 8.06 -21.14
CA HIS A 341 7.75 7.24 -22.14
C HIS A 341 6.92 8.08 -23.14
N GLY A 342 6.94 9.41 -23.02
CA GLY A 342 6.16 10.31 -23.86
C GLY A 342 4.68 10.43 -23.45
N GLU A 343 4.30 9.89 -22.29
CA GLU A 343 2.96 10.00 -21.73
C GLU A 343 2.85 11.21 -20.79
N LYS A 344 1.65 11.74 -20.56
CA LYS A 344 1.49 12.93 -19.70
C LYS A 344 1.78 12.61 -18.23
N ASP A 345 2.74 13.32 -17.64
CA ASP A 345 3.11 13.23 -16.22
C ASP A 345 2.25 14.19 -15.38
N TYR A 346 1.05 13.73 -15.00
CA TYR A 346 0.15 14.50 -14.13
C TYR A 346 0.62 14.60 -12.68
N GLU A 347 1.61 13.81 -12.27
CA GLU A 347 2.20 13.88 -10.93
C GLU A 347 3.44 14.79 -10.90
N SER A 348 3.80 15.42 -12.03
CA SER A 348 4.88 16.40 -12.11
C SER A 348 4.50 17.68 -11.38
N LEU A 349 5.44 18.25 -10.62
CA LEU A 349 5.26 19.59 -10.05
C LEU A 349 4.94 20.63 -11.13
N TYR A 350 5.53 20.48 -12.31
CA TYR A 350 5.34 21.37 -13.46
C TYR A 350 4.03 21.11 -14.22
N ALA A 351 3.19 20.17 -13.76
CA ALA A 351 1.79 20.11 -14.18
C ALA A 351 0.94 21.19 -13.49
N LEU A 352 1.47 21.88 -12.48
CA LEU A 352 0.84 23.03 -11.83
C LEU A 352 1.30 24.35 -12.45
N ASN A 353 0.41 25.34 -12.44
CA ASN A 353 0.73 26.73 -12.72
C ASN A 353 1.38 27.36 -11.48
N LEU A 354 2.70 27.14 -11.33
CA LEU A 354 3.47 27.58 -10.17
C LEU A 354 3.47 29.11 -10.02
N GLU A 355 3.58 29.85 -11.12
CA GLU A 355 3.57 31.32 -11.10
C GLU A 355 2.24 31.88 -10.58
N LEU A 356 1.10 31.34 -11.06
CA LEU A 356 -0.22 31.74 -10.60
C LEU A 356 -0.43 31.37 -9.12
N PHE A 357 0.00 30.17 -8.73
CA PHE A 357 -0.09 29.72 -7.35
C PHE A 357 0.69 30.66 -6.43
N GLU A 358 1.94 30.96 -6.76
CA GLU A 358 2.79 31.86 -5.97
C GLU A 358 2.16 33.26 -5.84
N ASP A 359 1.72 33.86 -6.95
CA ASP A 359 1.06 35.17 -6.95
C ASP A 359 -0.15 35.19 -6.02
N HIS A 360 -1.00 34.16 -6.09
CA HIS A 360 -2.17 34.03 -5.23
C HIS A 360 -1.80 33.89 -3.75
N MET A 361 -0.80 33.07 -3.43
CA MET A 361 -0.32 32.89 -2.06
C MET A 361 0.19 34.20 -1.47
N LEU A 362 1.02 34.94 -2.21
CA LEU A 362 1.58 36.22 -1.76
C LEU A 362 0.50 37.30 -1.58
N LYS A 363 -0.47 37.37 -2.49
CA LYS A 363 -1.62 38.30 -2.38
C LYS A 363 -2.49 37.97 -1.18
N LEU A 364 -2.83 36.69 -0.98
CA LEU A 364 -3.64 36.25 0.16
C LEU A 364 -2.94 36.52 1.49
N MET A 365 -1.63 36.26 1.59
CA MET A 365 -0.85 36.58 2.80
C MET A 365 -0.78 38.08 3.11
N LYS A 366 -0.95 38.95 2.11
CA LYS A 366 -1.09 40.41 2.29
C LYS A 366 -2.54 40.86 2.58
N GLY A 367 -3.49 39.92 2.63
CA GLY A 367 -4.91 40.21 2.82
C GLY A 367 -5.61 40.75 1.56
N GLU A 368 -5.00 40.60 0.37
CA GLU A 368 -5.61 40.97 -0.90
C GLU A 368 -6.65 39.92 -1.33
N LYS A 369 -7.55 40.33 -2.23
CA LYS A 369 -8.61 39.47 -2.78
C LYS A 369 -8.13 38.84 -4.09
N VAL A 370 -8.25 37.54 -4.23
CA VAL A 370 -7.91 36.79 -5.45
C VAL A 370 -9.12 36.05 -6.00
N GLU A 371 -9.18 35.83 -7.31
CA GLU A 371 -10.14 34.92 -7.94
C GLU A 371 -9.49 33.55 -8.09
N LEU A 372 -10.08 32.51 -7.52
CA LEU A 372 -9.52 31.17 -7.61
C LEU A 372 -9.84 30.55 -8.98
N PRO A 373 -8.85 29.90 -9.63
CA PRO A 373 -9.13 29.06 -10.77
C PRO A 373 -9.94 27.83 -10.34
N PHE A 374 -10.54 27.16 -11.31
CA PHE A 374 -11.15 25.85 -11.17
C PHE A 374 -10.66 24.98 -12.31
N TYR A 375 -10.05 23.83 -12.00
CA TYR A 375 -9.60 22.92 -13.05
C TYR A 375 -10.68 21.90 -13.39
N ASN A 376 -11.15 21.92 -14.63
CA ASN A 376 -12.18 21.01 -15.10
C ASN A 376 -11.55 19.72 -15.63
N PHE A 377 -11.61 18.63 -14.83
CA PHE A 377 -11.04 17.34 -15.22
C PHE A 377 -11.66 16.71 -16.47
N VAL A 378 -12.88 17.11 -16.87
CA VAL A 378 -13.52 16.62 -18.09
C VAL A 378 -12.90 17.29 -19.32
N SER A 379 -12.95 18.63 -19.38
CA SER A 379 -12.38 19.41 -20.49
C SER A 379 -10.84 19.40 -20.48
N GLY A 380 -10.22 19.29 -19.31
CA GLY A 380 -8.79 19.40 -19.10
C GLY A 380 -8.27 20.84 -19.20
N MET A 381 -9.07 21.83 -18.78
CA MET A 381 -8.75 23.26 -18.89
C MET A 381 -9.03 23.98 -17.57
N SER A 382 -8.27 25.04 -17.32
CA SER A 382 -8.51 25.95 -16.20
C SER A 382 -9.60 26.97 -16.54
N GLU A 383 -10.53 27.19 -15.62
CA GLU A 383 -11.69 28.08 -15.78
C GLU A 383 -11.84 29.00 -14.56
N TYR A 384 -12.35 30.22 -14.77
CA TYR A 384 -12.73 31.13 -13.69
C TYR A 384 -14.25 31.14 -13.53
N ARG A 385 -14.72 31.05 -12.27
CA ARG A 385 -16.15 30.91 -11.94
C ARG A 385 -16.67 32.01 -11.00
N GLY A 386 -15.95 33.12 -10.85
CA GLY A 386 -16.30 34.18 -9.92
C GLY A 386 -16.13 33.81 -8.45
N ASN A 387 -15.31 32.79 -8.17
CA ASN A 387 -15.01 32.34 -6.81
C ASN A 387 -13.86 33.17 -6.24
N PHE A 388 -14.16 34.09 -5.34
CA PHE A 388 -13.15 34.96 -4.75
C PHE A 388 -12.78 34.57 -3.32
N LEU A 389 -11.51 34.73 -2.99
CA LEU A 389 -10.94 34.44 -1.68
C LEU A 389 -10.22 35.67 -1.12
N LYS A 390 -10.30 35.86 0.20
CA LYS A 390 -9.58 36.88 0.94
C LYS A 390 -9.32 36.39 2.36
N MET A 391 -8.12 36.65 2.88
CA MET A 391 -7.77 36.38 4.28
C MET A 391 -8.02 37.61 5.16
N ASP A 392 -8.50 37.37 6.37
CA ASP A 392 -8.62 38.32 7.48
C ASP A 392 -7.66 37.95 8.63
N GLU A 393 -7.57 38.76 9.69
CA GLU A 393 -6.52 38.62 10.73
C GLU A 393 -6.47 37.24 11.41
N ASN A 394 -7.64 36.61 11.59
CA ASN A 394 -7.76 35.26 12.19
C ASN A 394 -7.83 34.15 11.12
N SER A 395 -7.58 34.46 9.85
CA SER A 395 -7.56 33.46 8.79
C SER A 395 -6.29 32.63 8.84
N ILE A 396 -6.46 31.32 8.62
CA ILE A 396 -5.36 30.41 8.34
C ILE A 396 -5.58 29.76 6.98
N LEU A 397 -4.58 29.81 6.12
CA LEU A 397 -4.67 29.27 4.77
C LEU A 397 -4.37 27.77 4.79
N ILE A 398 -5.24 26.95 4.22
CA ILE A 398 -5.07 25.50 4.13
C ILE A 398 -4.92 25.11 2.67
N VAL A 399 -3.74 24.65 2.27
CA VAL A 399 -3.46 24.24 0.89
C VAL A 399 -3.37 22.73 0.85
N GLU A 400 -4.26 22.03 0.15
CA GLU A 400 -4.13 20.59 -0.06
C GLU A 400 -3.73 20.22 -1.49
N GLY A 401 -2.86 19.23 -1.62
CA GLY A 401 -2.50 18.63 -2.89
C GLY A 401 -1.21 17.84 -2.81
N ILE A 402 -0.86 17.11 -3.86
CA ILE A 402 0.23 16.12 -3.83
C ILE A 402 1.64 16.72 -3.65
N HIS A 403 1.80 18.04 -3.86
CA HIS A 403 3.10 18.73 -3.81
C HIS A 403 3.29 19.63 -2.59
N GLY A 404 2.37 19.64 -1.62
CA GLY A 404 2.40 20.60 -0.51
C GLY A 404 3.68 20.57 0.36
N LEU A 405 4.45 19.47 0.31
CA LEU A 405 5.72 19.31 1.03
C LEU A 405 6.97 19.54 0.16
N ASN A 406 6.79 19.74 -1.14
CA ASN A 406 7.89 19.98 -2.05
C ASN A 406 8.46 21.40 -1.78
N PRO A 407 9.74 21.53 -1.41
CA PRO A 407 10.36 22.83 -1.14
C PRO A 407 10.29 23.80 -2.32
N GLU A 408 10.27 23.30 -3.56
CA GLU A 408 10.18 24.13 -4.76
C GLU A 408 8.84 24.88 -4.83
N LEU A 409 7.73 24.22 -4.48
CA LEU A 409 6.39 24.83 -4.44
C LEU A 409 6.29 25.95 -3.40
N THR A 410 7.03 25.85 -2.29
CA THR A 410 6.86 26.72 -1.11
C THR A 410 8.07 27.62 -0.83
N SER A 411 8.98 27.72 -1.80
CA SER A 411 10.29 28.40 -1.67
C SER A 411 10.19 29.87 -1.27
N HIS A 412 9.12 30.56 -1.68
CA HIS A 412 8.89 31.98 -1.41
C HIS A 412 8.16 32.27 -0.09
N ILE A 413 7.73 31.23 0.64
CA ILE A 413 7.06 31.37 1.93
C ILE A 413 8.07 31.11 3.05
N PRO A 414 8.24 32.01 4.04
CA PRO A 414 9.13 31.78 5.18
C PRO A 414 8.76 30.52 5.96
N THR A 415 9.76 29.79 6.45
CA THR A 415 9.56 28.49 7.14
C THR A 415 8.72 28.64 8.40
N GLU A 416 8.92 29.71 9.16
CA GLU A 416 8.17 30.06 10.37
C GLU A 416 6.67 30.32 10.11
N ASN A 417 6.29 30.61 8.87
CA ASN A 417 4.90 30.84 8.48
C ASN A 417 4.19 29.55 8.03
N LYS A 418 4.92 28.43 7.92
CA LYS A 418 4.45 27.16 7.37
C LYS A 418 4.18 26.13 8.47
N PHE A 419 3.15 25.31 8.24
CA PHE A 419 2.93 24.06 8.96
C PHE A 419 2.67 22.96 7.93
N LEU A 420 3.42 21.87 8.01
CA LEU A 420 3.51 20.86 6.97
C LEU A 420 2.91 19.53 7.45
N ILE A 421 1.88 19.03 6.76
CA ILE A 421 1.17 17.80 7.12
C ILE A 421 1.33 16.79 6.00
N TYR A 422 1.77 15.58 6.33
CA TYR A 422 1.74 14.44 5.42
C TYR A 422 0.58 13.49 5.77
N VAL A 423 -0.32 13.27 4.83
CA VAL A 423 -1.49 12.40 4.97
C VAL A 423 -1.33 11.19 4.04
N SER A 424 -1.36 9.98 4.58
CA SER A 424 -1.28 8.75 3.78
C SER A 424 -2.05 7.60 4.42
N ALA A 425 -2.43 6.59 3.63
CA ALA A 425 -2.99 5.34 4.15
C ALA A 425 -1.80 4.46 4.56
N LEU A 426 -1.13 4.83 5.65
CA LEU A 426 0.20 4.35 6.01
C LEU A 426 0.18 2.89 6.43
N THR A 427 -0.70 2.54 7.37
CA THR A 427 -0.82 1.19 7.92
C THR A 427 -2.25 0.87 8.31
N THR A 428 -2.62 -0.39 8.19
CA THR A 428 -3.86 -0.96 8.72
C THR A 428 -3.48 -2.15 9.61
N ILE A 429 -4.40 -3.07 9.86
CA ILE A 429 -4.09 -4.41 10.40
C ILE A 429 -3.28 -5.24 9.39
N SER A 430 -2.60 -6.28 9.84
CA SER A 430 -1.97 -7.29 8.96
C SER A 430 -2.99 -8.38 8.57
N LEU A 431 -2.67 -9.22 7.58
CA LEU A 431 -3.46 -10.45 7.37
C LEU A 431 -3.21 -11.44 8.51
N ASP A 432 -1.93 -11.62 8.84
CA ASP A 432 -1.39 -12.41 9.94
C ASP A 432 0.02 -11.88 10.27
N ASP A 433 0.73 -12.51 11.22
CA ASP A 433 2.03 -12.01 11.72
C ASP A 433 3.12 -11.95 10.64
N HIS A 434 3.01 -12.73 9.55
CA HIS A 434 4.00 -12.80 8.48
C HIS A 434 3.53 -12.18 7.16
N ASN A 435 2.24 -11.84 7.04
CA ASN A 435 1.62 -11.32 5.85
C ASN A 435 1.06 -9.90 6.08
N TRP A 436 1.90 -8.88 5.91
CA TRP A 436 1.43 -7.49 5.97
C TRP A 436 0.58 -7.09 4.76
N ILE A 437 -0.17 -6.01 4.93
CA ILE A 437 -0.97 -5.39 3.86
C ILE A 437 -0.22 -4.17 3.30
N PRO A 438 0.16 -4.17 2.01
CA PRO A 438 0.84 -3.02 1.43
C PRO A 438 -0.04 -1.76 1.42
N ALA A 439 0.50 -0.64 1.92
CA ALA A 439 -0.14 0.67 1.83
C ALA A 439 -0.54 1.05 0.39
N SER A 440 0.26 0.61 -0.61
CA SER A 440 -0.06 0.81 -2.02
C SER A 440 -1.32 0.09 -2.46
N ASP A 441 -1.62 -1.08 -1.90
CA ASP A 441 -2.82 -1.84 -2.26
C ASP A 441 -4.07 -1.17 -1.69
N ASN A 442 -4.01 -0.70 -0.44
CA ASN A 442 -5.10 0.09 0.15
C ASN A 442 -5.38 1.36 -0.69
N ARG A 443 -4.34 2.10 -1.07
CA ARG A 443 -4.50 3.30 -1.92
C ARG A 443 -5.02 2.98 -3.32
N LEU A 444 -4.58 1.87 -3.93
CA LEU A 444 -5.12 1.42 -5.22
C LEU A 444 -6.61 1.08 -5.11
N ILE A 445 -7.02 0.36 -4.08
CA ILE A 445 -8.43 0.04 -3.81
C ILE A 445 -9.26 1.33 -3.66
N ARG A 446 -8.83 2.26 -2.81
CA ARG A 446 -9.46 3.58 -2.66
C ARG A 446 -9.55 4.31 -4.00
N ARG A 447 -8.48 4.27 -4.80
CA ARG A 447 -8.42 4.91 -6.12
C ARG A 447 -9.42 4.30 -7.10
N ILE A 448 -9.53 2.98 -7.16
CA ILE A 448 -10.46 2.30 -8.07
C ILE A 448 -11.91 2.69 -7.73
N VAL A 449 -12.29 2.63 -6.44
CA VAL A 449 -13.65 3.03 -6.02
C VAL A 449 -13.91 4.49 -6.38
N ARG A 450 -13.02 5.41 -5.99
CA ARG A 450 -13.18 6.85 -6.29
C ARG A 450 -13.27 7.13 -7.78
N ASP A 451 -12.34 6.59 -8.56
CA ASP A 451 -12.23 6.87 -9.98
C ASP A 451 -13.43 6.32 -10.76
N TYR A 452 -13.95 5.16 -10.35
CA TYR A 452 -15.19 4.59 -10.88
C TYR A 452 -16.42 5.42 -10.51
N THR A 453 -16.58 5.79 -9.24
CA THR A 453 -17.77 6.49 -8.73
C THR A 453 -17.84 7.94 -9.19
N TYR A 454 -16.71 8.66 -9.20
CA TYR A 454 -16.70 10.12 -9.34
C TYR A 454 -16.01 10.64 -10.61
N ARG A 455 -15.16 9.82 -11.26
CA ARG A 455 -14.34 10.27 -12.41
C ARG A 455 -14.65 9.54 -13.72
N GLY A 456 -15.52 8.52 -13.68
CA GLY A 456 -15.95 7.77 -14.87
C GLY A 456 -14.88 6.85 -15.46
N TYR A 457 -13.82 6.51 -14.70
CA TYR A 457 -12.82 5.55 -15.13
C TYR A 457 -13.20 4.11 -14.73
N SER A 458 -12.97 3.15 -15.60
CA SER A 458 -13.12 1.73 -15.23
C SER A 458 -11.95 1.27 -14.33
N ALA A 459 -12.14 0.18 -13.58
CA ALA A 459 -11.03 -0.44 -12.84
C ALA A 459 -9.85 -0.79 -13.74
N GLN A 460 -10.10 -1.24 -14.97
CA GLN A 460 -9.04 -1.51 -15.95
C GLN A 460 -8.20 -0.26 -16.23
N GLN A 461 -8.84 0.88 -16.51
CA GLN A 461 -8.13 2.13 -16.80
C GLN A 461 -7.36 2.66 -15.58
N THR A 462 -7.89 2.47 -14.37
CA THR A 462 -7.21 2.87 -13.14
C THR A 462 -5.99 1.99 -12.87
N ILE A 463 -6.13 0.67 -13.01
CA ILE A 463 -5.03 -0.30 -12.82
C ILE A 463 -3.92 -0.05 -13.84
N SER A 464 -4.25 0.17 -15.11
CA SER A 464 -3.23 0.36 -16.17
C SER A 464 -2.36 1.59 -15.96
N ARG A 465 -2.86 2.62 -15.27
CA ARG A 465 -2.13 3.86 -14.96
C ARG A 465 -1.39 3.81 -13.62
N TRP A 466 -1.59 2.77 -12.82
CA TRP A 466 -1.08 2.74 -11.45
C TRP A 466 0.44 2.83 -11.38
N ASP A 467 1.16 2.15 -12.28
CA ASP A 467 2.62 2.21 -12.29
C ASP A 467 3.16 3.61 -12.62
N SER A 468 2.49 4.35 -13.53
CA SER A 468 2.85 5.75 -13.84
C SER A 468 2.66 6.65 -12.62
N VAL A 469 1.53 6.50 -11.93
CA VAL A 469 1.26 7.23 -10.68
C VAL A 469 2.34 6.92 -9.63
N ARG A 470 2.70 5.65 -9.46
CA ARG A 470 3.73 5.23 -8.48
C ARG A 470 5.09 5.83 -8.81
N ARG A 471 5.50 5.88 -10.08
CA ARG A 471 6.74 6.57 -10.50
C ARG A 471 6.70 8.06 -10.17
N GLY A 472 5.57 8.71 -10.42
CA GLY A 472 5.33 10.10 -10.05
C GLY A 472 5.47 10.34 -8.55
N GLU A 473 4.84 9.49 -7.74
CA GLU A 473 4.94 9.53 -6.27
C GLU A 473 6.38 9.35 -5.77
N ASP A 474 7.11 8.37 -6.33
CA ASP A 474 8.51 8.07 -5.98
C ASP A 474 9.45 9.24 -6.30
N LYS A 475 9.13 10.04 -7.32
CA LYS A 475 9.92 11.20 -7.74
C LYS A 475 9.54 12.49 -7.01
N TRP A 476 8.24 12.77 -6.89
CA TRP A 476 7.75 14.10 -6.54
C TRP A 476 7.13 14.23 -5.15
N ILE A 477 6.91 13.10 -4.45
CA ILE A 477 6.12 13.08 -3.21
C ILE A 477 6.91 12.42 -2.06
N PHE A 478 7.28 11.15 -2.19
CA PHE A 478 7.96 10.43 -1.10
C PHE A 478 9.31 11.01 -0.67
N PRO A 479 10.14 11.61 -1.56
CA PRO A 479 11.37 12.27 -1.14
C PRO A 479 11.16 13.40 -0.13
N PHE A 480 9.95 13.98 -0.09
CA PHE A 480 9.64 15.15 0.73
C PHE A 480 8.75 14.83 1.94
N GLN A 481 8.34 13.57 2.15
CA GLN A 481 7.39 13.22 3.21
C GLN A 481 7.92 13.52 4.62
N GLU A 482 9.23 13.33 4.85
CA GLU A 482 9.89 13.61 6.13
C GLU A 482 10.05 15.12 6.42
N ASN A 483 9.76 15.99 5.45
CA ASN A 483 9.69 17.44 5.67
C ASN A 483 8.48 17.84 6.52
N ALA A 484 7.48 16.96 6.68
CA ALA A 484 6.26 17.27 7.43
C ALA A 484 6.54 17.51 8.92
N ASP A 485 5.87 18.50 9.51
CA ASP A 485 5.80 18.69 10.96
C ASP A 485 5.07 17.54 11.64
N VAL A 486 4.03 17.01 10.98
CA VAL A 486 3.22 15.91 11.47
C VAL A 486 2.79 14.99 10.33
N MET A 487 2.76 13.69 10.62
CA MET A 487 2.23 12.68 9.72
C MET A 487 0.90 12.15 10.26
N PHE A 488 -0.04 11.87 9.37
CA PHE A 488 -1.37 11.40 9.72
C PHE A 488 -1.71 10.12 8.93
N ASN A 489 -2.00 9.05 9.67
CA ASN A 489 -2.49 7.80 9.09
C ASN A 489 -3.99 7.90 8.83
N SER A 490 -4.36 7.99 7.56
CA SER A 490 -5.76 8.05 7.11
C SER A 490 -6.44 6.69 7.00
N ALA A 491 -5.70 5.58 7.14
CA ALA A 491 -6.26 4.24 7.06
C ALA A 491 -7.11 3.93 8.29
N MET A 492 -8.30 3.36 8.07
CA MET A 492 -9.13 2.83 9.15
C MET A 492 -8.88 1.33 9.26
N ILE A 493 -8.86 0.81 10.49
CA ILE A 493 -8.61 -0.60 10.79
C ILE A 493 -9.59 -1.53 10.05
N TYR A 494 -10.86 -1.13 10.02
CA TYR A 494 -11.95 -1.90 9.41
C TYR A 494 -12.17 -1.55 7.92
N GLU A 495 -11.33 -0.69 7.33
CA GLU A 495 -11.57 -0.08 6.02
C GLU A 495 -11.81 -1.11 4.91
N LEU A 496 -10.96 -2.12 4.81
CA LEU A 496 -11.01 -3.07 3.70
C LEU A 496 -12.26 -3.96 3.77
N ALA A 497 -12.69 -4.31 4.98
CA ALA A 497 -13.95 -5.01 5.23
C ALA A 497 -15.18 -4.18 4.82
N ALA A 498 -15.16 -2.86 5.07
CA ALA A 498 -16.20 -1.94 4.64
C ALA A 498 -16.18 -1.66 3.12
N ILE A 499 -15.00 -1.43 2.55
CA ILE A 499 -14.85 -1.15 1.12
C ILE A 499 -15.22 -2.35 0.25
N ARG A 500 -15.04 -3.58 0.76
CA ARG A 500 -15.25 -4.84 0.02
C ARG A 500 -16.55 -4.86 -0.80
N GLN A 501 -17.68 -4.44 -0.21
CA GLN A 501 -19.00 -4.43 -0.88
C GLN A 501 -19.05 -3.54 -2.13
N HIS A 502 -18.22 -2.50 -2.17
CA HIS A 502 -18.18 -1.52 -3.25
C HIS A 502 -17.16 -1.88 -4.32
N ILE A 503 -16.00 -2.38 -3.91
CA ILE A 503 -14.88 -2.66 -4.83
C ILE A 503 -15.03 -3.98 -5.59
N GLU A 504 -15.60 -5.03 -4.97
CA GLU A 504 -15.71 -6.35 -5.61
C GLU A 504 -16.50 -6.32 -6.95
N PRO A 505 -17.69 -5.69 -7.02
CA PRO A 505 -18.43 -5.60 -8.28
C PRO A 505 -17.68 -4.83 -9.38
N ILE A 506 -16.83 -3.87 -8.99
CA ILE A 506 -16.04 -3.07 -9.93
C ILE A 506 -14.88 -3.91 -10.49
N LEU A 507 -14.16 -4.63 -9.62
CA LEU A 507 -13.05 -5.50 -10.04
C LEU A 507 -13.53 -6.68 -10.90
N MET A 508 -14.72 -7.22 -10.64
CA MET A 508 -15.31 -8.31 -11.43
C MET A 508 -15.61 -7.92 -12.88
N GLN A 509 -15.70 -6.62 -13.20
CA GLN A 509 -15.92 -6.13 -14.56
C GLN A 509 -14.65 -6.16 -15.42
N VAL A 510 -13.45 -6.32 -14.83
CA VAL A 510 -12.20 -6.36 -15.59
C VAL A 510 -12.14 -7.64 -16.44
N PRO A 511 -12.06 -7.54 -17.78
CA PRO A 511 -12.07 -8.73 -18.64
C PRO A 511 -10.86 -9.63 -18.40
N ARG A 512 -11.04 -10.95 -18.42
CA ARG A 512 -9.93 -11.91 -18.27
C ARG A 512 -8.89 -11.85 -19.39
N THR A 513 -9.25 -11.24 -20.51
CA THR A 513 -8.46 -11.14 -21.73
C THR A 513 -7.45 -9.99 -21.71
N VAL A 514 -7.49 -9.11 -20.70
CA VAL A 514 -6.58 -7.96 -20.61
C VAL A 514 -5.55 -8.15 -19.48
N PRO A 515 -4.32 -7.61 -19.61
CA PRO A 515 -3.27 -7.76 -18.60
C PRO A 515 -3.65 -7.29 -17.19
N GLU A 516 -4.49 -6.26 -17.07
CA GLU A 516 -4.94 -5.68 -15.80
C GLU A 516 -5.76 -6.66 -14.95
N TYR A 517 -6.28 -7.73 -15.57
CA TYR A 517 -6.97 -8.80 -14.85
C TYR A 517 -6.07 -9.45 -13.78
N SER A 518 -4.76 -9.43 -13.98
CA SER A 518 -3.80 -9.98 -13.00
C SER A 518 -3.90 -9.28 -11.65
N GLU A 519 -3.88 -7.95 -11.65
CA GLU A 519 -4.01 -7.16 -10.42
C GLU A 519 -5.44 -7.20 -9.89
N ALA A 520 -6.46 -7.15 -10.76
CA ALA A 520 -7.85 -7.27 -10.33
C ALA A 520 -8.14 -8.60 -9.62
N TYR A 521 -7.65 -9.72 -10.18
CA TYR A 521 -7.78 -11.05 -9.59
C TYR A 521 -7.02 -11.15 -8.27
N ARG A 522 -5.80 -10.59 -8.19
CA ARG A 522 -5.00 -10.54 -6.96
C ARG A 522 -5.74 -9.79 -5.85
N LEU A 523 -6.29 -8.60 -6.15
CA LEU A 523 -7.05 -7.79 -5.19
C LEU A 523 -8.33 -8.51 -4.74
N LEU A 524 -9.05 -9.18 -5.63
CA LEU A 524 -10.22 -10.00 -5.27
C LEU A 524 -9.86 -11.15 -4.32
N LYS A 525 -8.76 -11.87 -4.60
CA LYS A 525 -8.26 -12.94 -3.72
C LYS A 525 -7.81 -12.39 -2.36
N PHE A 526 -7.22 -11.21 -2.35
CA PHE A 526 -6.81 -10.54 -1.12
C PHE A 526 -8.01 -10.07 -0.28
N LEU A 527 -9.02 -9.49 -0.93
CA LEU A 527 -10.22 -9.01 -0.25
C LEU A 527 -11.11 -10.14 0.29
N SER A 528 -11.01 -11.36 -0.25
CA SER A 528 -11.81 -12.50 0.23
C SER A 528 -11.48 -12.92 1.66
N TYR A 529 -10.35 -12.49 2.23
CA TYR A 529 -10.03 -12.74 3.63
C TYR A 529 -10.79 -11.83 4.61
N PHE A 530 -11.44 -10.76 4.14
CA PHE A 530 -12.14 -9.80 5.01
C PHE A 530 -13.64 -10.08 5.03
N ASN A 531 -14.24 -10.30 6.19
CA ASN A 531 -15.70 -10.36 6.30
C ASN A 531 -16.33 -8.99 6.04
N HIS A 532 -17.53 -8.96 5.47
CA HIS A 532 -18.18 -7.71 5.09
C HIS A 532 -18.66 -6.93 6.31
N ILE A 533 -18.45 -5.60 6.27
CA ILE A 533 -19.07 -4.62 7.16
C ILE A 533 -20.11 -3.84 6.37
N THR A 534 -21.22 -3.50 7.01
CA THR A 534 -22.31 -2.78 6.33
C THR A 534 -22.10 -1.27 6.40
N ASP A 535 -22.48 -0.55 5.35
CA ASP A 535 -22.39 0.92 5.31
C ASP A 535 -23.19 1.62 6.41
N ARG A 536 -24.19 0.96 6.99
CA ARG A 536 -25.07 1.52 8.04
C ARG A 536 -24.31 1.82 9.33
N GLU A 537 -23.26 1.06 9.61
CA GLU A 537 -22.48 1.17 10.85
C GLU A 537 -21.48 2.32 10.79
N LEU A 538 -21.18 2.83 9.59
CA LEU A 538 -20.17 3.86 9.38
C LEU A 538 -20.69 5.25 9.72
N PRO A 539 -19.96 6.07 10.51
CA PRO A 539 -20.34 7.46 10.75
C PRO A 539 -20.36 8.29 9.45
N PRO A 540 -21.24 9.31 9.34
CA PRO A 540 -21.27 10.20 8.19
C PRO A 540 -20.02 11.11 8.10
N THR A 541 -19.28 11.25 9.20
CA THR A 541 -18.03 12.02 9.30
C THR A 541 -16.77 11.19 9.02
N SER A 542 -16.90 9.87 8.81
CA SER A 542 -15.77 8.98 8.55
C SER A 542 -15.00 9.42 7.30
N LEU A 543 -13.66 9.28 7.32
CA LEU A 543 -12.85 9.49 6.10
C LEU A 543 -13.27 8.55 4.97
N LEU A 544 -13.76 7.34 5.30
CA LEU A 544 -14.18 6.36 4.30
C LEU A 544 -15.37 6.84 3.46
N ARG A 545 -16.16 7.80 3.97
CA ARG A 545 -17.31 8.35 3.25
C ARG A 545 -16.92 9.13 2.00
N GLU A 546 -15.65 9.48 1.83
CA GLU A 546 -15.07 9.95 0.56
C GLU A 546 -15.21 8.92 -0.55
N PHE A 547 -15.05 7.63 -0.21
CA PHE A 547 -15.02 6.52 -1.16
C PHE A 547 -16.37 5.81 -1.24
N LEU A 548 -17.07 5.71 -0.11
CA LEU A 548 -18.28 4.89 0.04
C LEU A 548 -19.59 5.69 -0.10
N GLY A 549 -19.51 7.03 -0.16
CA GLY A 549 -20.68 7.90 -0.12
C GLY A 549 -21.35 7.97 1.25
N GLY A 550 -22.37 8.82 1.38
CA GLY A 550 -23.06 9.06 2.67
C GLY A 550 -22.34 10.05 3.60
N SER A 551 -21.42 10.86 3.07
CA SER A 551 -20.69 11.86 3.87
C SER A 551 -21.57 13.03 4.27
N SER A 552 -21.36 13.56 5.49
CA SER A 552 -21.88 14.87 5.88
C SER A 552 -21.12 16.05 5.25
N PHE A 553 -19.95 15.79 4.66
CA PHE A 553 -19.17 16.78 3.93
C PHE A 553 -19.59 16.84 2.45
N ARG A 554 -19.56 18.05 1.88
CA ARG A 554 -19.74 18.27 0.44
C ARG A 554 -18.38 18.40 -0.21
N TYR A 555 -18.13 17.64 -1.27
CA TYR A 555 -16.83 17.58 -1.95
C TYR A 555 -16.75 18.60 -3.06
#